data_AF-A0A1T1NVK1-F1
#
_entry.id   AF-A0A1T1NVK1-F1
#
_cell.length_a   1.000
_cell.length_b   1.000
_cell.length_c   1.000
_cell.angle_alpha   90.00
_cell.angle_beta   90.00
_cell.angle_gamma   90.00
#
_symmetry.space_group_name_H-M   'P 1'
#
loop_
_entity.id
_entity.type
_entity.pdbx_description
1 polymer ?
#
loop_
_entity_poly.entity_id
_entity_poly.type
_entity_poly.pdbx_seq_one_letter_code
_entity_poly.pdbx_strand_id
1 'polypeptide(L)'
;MHALLITAAAALLGVAIPAAAGETSHFDRTVQLYEETSTAGETLDAFVTRIAPRARAASVTSRTIVCGQIQGAGPYSLALKTDGRQDWCEVPKTAAPYVLVNGIAKDAREDHIPAIYYRRPGYLITPWSIKFQDRTGVRRLMPGQ
;
A
#
# COMPACT_ATOMS: atom_id res chain seq x y z
N MET A 1 4.77 42.73 -72.31
CA MET A 1 4.18 42.05 -71.14
C MET A 1 5.00 40.79 -70.91
N HIS A 2 5.98 40.80 -70.00
CA HIS A 2 6.86 39.66 -69.75
C HIS A 2 6.52 39.08 -68.37
N ALA A 3 6.03 37.85 -68.37
CA ALA A 3 5.52 37.14 -67.21
C ALA A 3 6.65 36.64 -66.31
N LEU A 4 6.53 36.93 -65.02
CA LEU A 4 7.28 36.29 -63.94
C LEU A 4 6.91 34.81 -63.84
N LEU A 5 7.89 33.93 -63.69
CA LEU A 5 7.68 32.59 -63.18
C LEU A 5 8.52 32.38 -61.91
N ILE A 6 7.76 32.24 -60.82
CA ILE A 6 8.19 32.06 -59.44
C ILE A 6 8.51 30.58 -59.24
N THR A 7 9.76 30.23 -58.93
CA THR A 7 10.12 28.88 -58.49
C THR A 7 9.78 28.70 -57.02
N ALA A 8 8.77 27.87 -56.74
CA ALA A 8 8.34 27.50 -55.40
C ALA A 8 9.36 26.53 -54.75
N ALA A 9 9.90 26.90 -53.59
CA ALA A 9 10.69 26.00 -52.75
C ALA A 9 9.74 25.20 -51.85
N ALA A 10 9.71 23.87 -52.02
CA ALA A 10 8.99 22.96 -51.15
C ALA A 10 9.82 22.68 -49.88
N ALA A 11 9.39 23.20 -48.73
CA ALA A 11 9.97 22.86 -47.43
C ALA A 11 9.32 21.56 -46.90
N LEU A 12 10.10 20.49 -46.81
CA LEU A 12 9.70 19.24 -46.15
C LEU A 12 9.75 19.44 -44.62
N LEU A 13 8.56 19.57 -44.01
CA LEU A 13 8.40 19.54 -42.55
C LEU A 13 8.57 18.09 -42.05
N GLY A 14 9.80 17.75 -41.64
CA GLY A 14 10.06 16.53 -40.87
C GLY A 14 9.49 16.68 -39.46
N VAL A 15 8.31 16.14 -39.22
CA VAL A 15 7.77 16.00 -37.86
C VAL A 15 8.45 14.78 -37.23
N ALA A 16 9.48 15.04 -36.41
CA ALA A 16 10.00 14.03 -35.50
C ALA A 16 8.95 13.78 -34.41
N ILE A 17 8.27 12.64 -34.48
CA ILE A 17 7.43 12.14 -33.39
C ILE A 17 8.38 11.83 -32.22
N PRO A 18 8.25 12.48 -31.06
CA PRO A 18 8.99 12.04 -29.90
C PRO A 18 8.45 10.65 -29.53
N ALA A 19 9.30 9.63 -29.61
CA ALA A 19 9.02 8.35 -28.99
C ALA A 19 8.84 8.61 -27.48
N ALA A 20 7.60 8.48 -26.99
CA ALA A 20 7.32 8.50 -25.56
C ALA A 20 8.03 7.28 -24.95
N ALA A 21 9.23 7.50 -24.43
CA ALA A 21 9.96 6.53 -23.66
C ALA A 21 9.31 6.40 -22.28
N GLY A 22 8.82 5.20 -21.99
CA GLY A 22 8.72 4.65 -20.63
C GLY A 22 7.51 5.08 -19.81
N GLU A 23 6.44 4.28 -19.85
CA GLU A 23 5.76 3.97 -18.60
C GLU A 23 6.67 3.03 -17.81
N THR A 24 7.63 3.61 -17.08
CA THR A 24 8.25 2.88 -15.98
C THR A 24 7.14 2.55 -15.01
N SER A 25 6.78 1.27 -14.88
CA SER A 25 5.89 0.77 -13.84
C SER A 25 6.27 1.42 -12.51
N HIS A 26 5.41 2.31 -11.99
CA HIS A 26 5.65 3.04 -10.75
C HIS A 26 5.56 2.15 -9.49
N PHE A 27 5.55 0.83 -9.65
CA PHE A 27 5.28 -0.19 -8.62
C PHE A 27 6.51 -0.60 -7.77
N ASP A 28 7.62 0.12 -7.84
CA ASP A 28 8.84 -0.19 -7.08
C ASP A 28 9.24 0.88 -6.05
N ARG A 29 8.52 2.00 -5.98
CA ARG A 29 8.83 3.05 -5.01
C ARG A 29 8.12 2.76 -3.69
N THR A 30 8.83 2.15 -2.76
CA THR A 30 8.39 2.11 -1.36
C THR A 30 8.24 3.53 -0.82
N VAL A 31 7.03 3.85 -0.35
CA VAL A 31 6.71 5.14 0.29
C VAL A 31 6.22 4.87 1.71
N GLN A 32 6.90 5.45 2.70
CA GLN A 32 6.40 5.49 4.08
C GLN A 32 5.25 6.49 4.17
N LEU A 33 4.12 6.06 4.73
CA LEU A 33 2.89 6.85 4.81
C LEU A 33 2.71 7.49 6.18
N TYR A 34 2.96 6.76 7.26
CA TYR A 34 3.01 7.31 8.62
C TYR A 34 3.69 6.34 9.59
N GLU A 35 3.97 6.83 10.80
CA GLU A 35 4.54 6.06 11.90
C GLU A 35 3.79 6.35 13.20
N GLU A 36 3.65 5.33 14.05
CA GLU A 36 3.02 5.42 15.37
C GLU A 36 3.78 4.60 16.40
N THR A 37 3.75 5.05 17.65
CA THR A 37 4.27 4.33 18.81
C THR A 37 3.14 4.06 19.81
N SER A 38 3.22 2.93 20.51
CA SER A 38 2.26 2.58 21.55
C SER A 38 2.47 3.45 22.79
N THR A 39 1.42 3.62 23.58
CA THR A 39 1.58 4.18 24.93
C THR A 39 2.15 3.12 25.87
N ALA A 40 2.69 3.56 27.01
CA ALA A 40 3.22 2.64 28.02
C ALA A 40 2.09 1.75 28.58
N GLY A 41 2.34 0.44 28.65
CA GLY A 41 1.37 -0.55 29.11
C GLY A 41 0.25 -0.88 28.11
N GLU A 42 0.22 -0.26 26.93
CA GLU A 42 -0.72 -0.60 25.86
C GLU A 42 -0.46 -2.04 25.38
N THR A 43 -1.51 -2.85 25.26
CA THR A 43 -1.39 -4.18 24.66
C THR A 43 -1.21 -4.06 23.16
N LEU A 44 -0.63 -5.07 22.52
CA LEU A 44 -0.43 -5.07 21.07
C LEU A 44 -1.77 -4.92 20.32
N ASP A 45 -2.81 -5.62 20.76
CA ASP A 45 -4.16 -5.53 20.19
C ASP A 45 -4.78 -4.14 20.34
N ALA A 46 -4.62 -3.51 21.52
CA ALA A 46 -5.12 -2.16 21.77
C ALA A 46 -4.39 -1.15 20.88
N PHE A 47 -3.08 -1.29 20.73
CA PHE A 47 -2.27 -0.48 19.83
C PHE A 47 -2.76 -0.57 18.38
N VAL A 48 -2.90 -1.79 17.83
CA VAL A 48 -3.38 -2.00 16.46
C VAL A 48 -4.80 -1.46 16.27
N THR A 49 -5.68 -1.70 17.24
CA THR A 49 -7.06 -1.20 17.22
C THR A 49 -7.10 0.33 17.17
N ARG A 50 -6.30 1.00 18.00
CA ARG A 50 -6.26 2.46 18.08
C ARG A 50 -5.77 3.10 16.78
N ILE A 51 -4.80 2.50 16.10
CA ILE A 51 -4.26 3.07 14.86
C ILE A 51 -5.09 2.74 13.62
N ALA A 52 -5.99 1.75 13.69
CA ALA A 52 -6.71 1.23 12.52
C ALA A 52 -7.46 2.29 11.68
N PRO A 53 -8.15 3.29 12.27
CA PRO A 53 -8.80 4.33 11.47
C PRO A 53 -7.82 5.12 10.59
N ARG A 54 -6.66 5.50 11.15
CA ARG A 54 -5.60 6.22 10.43
C ARG A 54 -4.91 5.32 9.41
N ALA A 55 -4.68 4.05 9.77
CA ALA A 55 -4.16 3.03 8.87
C ALA A 55 -5.03 2.88 7.60
N ARG A 56 -6.34 2.73 7.80
CA ARG A 56 -7.31 2.63 6.71
C ARG A 56 -7.34 3.90 5.87
N ALA A 57 -7.36 5.07 6.49
CA ALA A 57 -7.33 6.35 5.77
C ALA A 57 -6.09 6.45 4.86
N ALA A 58 -4.92 6.01 5.31
CA ALA A 58 -3.71 5.96 4.50
C ALA A 58 -3.83 5.02 3.28
N SER A 59 -4.41 3.83 3.47
CA SER A 59 -4.68 2.89 2.37
C SER A 59 -5.69 3.44 1.36
N VAL A 60 -6.78 4.07 1.83
CA VAL A 60 -7.78 4.72 0.97
C VAL A 60 -7.18 5.89 0.18
N THR A 61 -6.40 6.74 0.85
CA THR A 61 -5.80 7.94 0.26
C THR A 61 -4.80 7.58 -0.83
N SER A 62 -3.93 6.60 -0.55
CA SER A 62 -2.95 6.11 -1.51
C SER A 62 -3.56 5.23 -2.59
N ARG A 63 -4.80 4.74 -2.40
CA ARG A 63 -5.46 3.73 -3.25
C ARG A 63 -4.64 2.46 -3.41
N THR A 64 -4.01 2.00 -2.33
CA THR A 64 -3.11 0.83 -2.32
C THR A 64 -3.25 0.04 -1.02
N ILE A 65 -2.75 -1.20 -1.01
CA ILE A 65 -2.53 -1.93 0.24
C ILE A 65 -1.35 -1.31 0.97
N VAL A 66 -1.50 -1.17 2.27
CA VAL A 66 -0.49 -0.59 3.16
C VAL A 66 -0.02 -1.66 4.13
N CYS A 67 1.27 -1.70 4.43
CA CYS A 67 1.85 -2.71 5.30
C CYS A 67 3.01 -2.20 6.14
N GLY A 68 3.36 -2.96 7.18
CA GLY A 68 4.51 -2.68 8.04
C GLY A 68 4.77 -3.82 9.02
N GLN A 69 5.73 -3.60 9.91
CA GLN A 69 6.06 -4.51 11.00
C GLN A 69 6.06 -3.78 12.33
N ILE A 70 5.49 -4.42 13.34
CA ILE A 70 5.52 -3.92 14.70
C ILE A 70 6.85 -4.30 15.34
N GLN A 71 7.61 -3.31 15.78
CA GLN A 71 8.89 -3.47 16.47
C GLN A 71 8.74 -3.26 17.97
N GLY A 72 9.69 -3.80 18.72
CA GLY A 72 9.74 -3.69 20.18
C GLY A 72 8.92 -4.78 20.90
N ALA A 73 9.21 -4.95 22.19
CA ALA A 73 8.48 -5.82 23.10
C ALA A 73 7.58 -5.03 24.08
N GLY A 74 7.27 -3.78 23.71
CA GLY A 74 6.67 -2.78 24.59
C GLY A 74 7.70 -1.72 25.04
N PRO A 75 7.47 -0.41 24.79
CA PRO A 75 6.47 0.14 23.86
C PRO A 75 6.70 -0.36 22.43
N TYR A 76 5.62 -0.46 21.66
CA TYR A 76 5.64 -0.91 20.27
C TYR A 76 5.81 0.27 19.32
N SER A 77 6.45 0.05 18.17
CA SER A 77 6.49 1.02 17.06
C SER A 77 6.06 0.38 15.75
N LEU A 78 5.39 1.14 14.91
CA LEU A 78 4.96 0.71 13.57
C LEU A 78 5.12 1.86 12.58
N ALA A 79 5.94 1.65 11.56
CA ALA A 79 5.94 2.46 10.35
C ALA A 79 5.15 1.72 9.26
N LEU A 80 4.14 2.37 8.70
CA LEU A 80 3.36 1.86 7.57
C LEU A 80 3.87 2.44 6.25
N LYS A 81 3.95 1.58 5.25
CA LYS A 81 4.38 1.88 3.89
C LYS A 81 3.43 1.31 2.85
N THR A 82 3.56 1.78 1.62
CA THR A 82 3.03 1.14 0.42
C THR A 82 4.15 0.91 -0.59
N ASP A 83 4.01 -0.09 -1.45
CA ASP A 83 4.85 -0.27 -2.65
C ASP A 83 4.10 0.11 -3.95
N GLY A 84 2.91 0.70 -3.82
CA GLY A 84 2.11 1.16 -4.97
C GLY A 84 1.06 0.16 -5.45
N ARG A 85 1.03 -1.07 -4.92
CA ARG A 85 0.12 -2.12 -5.39
C ARG A 85 -1.24 -2.13 -4.68
N GLN A 86 -2.28 -2.51 -5.43
CA GLN A 86 -3.67 -2.60 -4.92
C GLN A 86 -4.01 -3.96 -4.31
N ASP A 87 -3.20 -4.96 -4.57
CA ASP A 87 -3.42 -6.35 -4.18
C ASP A 87 -2.35 -6.85 -3.21
N TRP A 88 -1.28 -6.08 -3.00
CA TRP A 88 -0.15 -6.48 -2.19
C TRP A 88 0.58 -5.31 -1.53
N CYS A 89 1.26 -5.60 -0.43
CA CYS A 89 2.35 -4.76 0.07
C CYS A 89 3.39 -5.68 0.74
N GLU A 90 4.66 -5.57 0.32
CA GLU A 90 5.70 -6.50 0.80
C GLU A 90 6.10 -6.22 2.25
N VAL A 91 6.02 -7.24 3.12
CA VAL A 91 6.49 -7.15 4.51
C VAL A 91 7.74 -8.01 4.69
N PRO A 92 8.82 -7.50 5.32
CA PRO A 92 10.00 -8.30 5.61
C PRO A 92 9.67 -9.62 6.32
N LYS A 93 10.39 -10.69 5.98
CA LYS A 93 10.17 -12.04 6.53
C LYS A 93 10.91 -12.22 7.86
N THR A 94 10.48 -11.48 8.88
CA THR A 94 11.03 -11.58 10.25
C THR A 94 10.01 -12.18 11.23
N ALA A 95 10.45 -12.43 12.46
CA ALA A 95 9.59 -12.89 13.56
C ALA A 95 8.67 -11.78 14.11
N ALA A 96 8.94 -10.52 13.80
CA ALA A 96 8.12 -9.39 14.22
C ALA A 96 6.69 -9.49 13.64
N PRO A 97 5.65 -9.15 14.42
CA PRO A 97 4.28 -9.13 13.92
C PRO A 97 4.14 -8.19 12.72
N TYR A 98 3.51 -8.66 11.65
CA TYR A 98 3.20 -7.80 10.50
C TYR A 98 1.84 -7.11 10.69
N VAL A 99 1.64 -6.03 9.96
CA VAL A 99 0.34 -5.39 9.78
C VAL A 99 0.08 -5.25 8.29
N LEU A 100 -1.05 -5.79 7.83
CA LEU A 100 -1.61 -5.56 6.50
C LEU A 100 -2.86 -4.71 6.63
N VAL A 101 -3.01 -3.74 5.74
CA VAL A 101 -4.15 -2.85 5.69
C VAL A 101 -4.69 -2.83 4.28
N ASN A 102 -5.87 -3.39 4.11
CA ASN A 102 -6.61 -3.33 2.85
C ASN A 102 -7.82 -2.41 3.06
N GLY A 103 -7.58 -1.09 3.05
CA GLY A 103 -8.63 -0.08 3.19
C GLY A 103 -9.47 0.10 1.93
N ILE A 104 -8.99 -0.37 0.78
CA ILE A 104 -9.65 -0.31 -0.53
C ILE A 104 -10.49 -1.56 -0.84
N ALA A 105 -10.63 -2.45 0.13
CA ALA A 105 -11.33 -3.71 -0.05
C ALA A 105 -12.78 -3.49 -0.49
N LYS A 106 -13.21 -4.22 -1.53
CA LYS A 106 -14.53 -4.03 -2.14
C LYS A 106 -15.60 -4.93 -1.53
N ASP A 107 -15.23 -6.13 -1.10
CA ASP A 107 -16.15 -7.06 -0.46
C ASP A 107 -15.48 -8.01 0.55
N ALA A 108 -16.31 -8.76 1.28
CA ALA A 108 -15.89 -9.63 2.36
C ALA A 108 -14.89 -10.74 1.95
N ARG A 109 -14.73 -11.04 0.66
CA ARG A 109 -13.72 -12.01 0.21
C ARG A 109 -12.32 -11.50 0.44
N GLU A 110 -12.11 -10.19 0.52
CA GLU A 110 -10.82 -9.57 0.79
C GLU A 110 -10.48 -9.49 2.30
N ASP A 111 -11.42 -9.90 3.16
CA ASP A 111 -11.22 -10.02 4.61
C ASP A 111 -10.50 -11.33 4.98
N HIS A 112 -9.44 -11.71 4.26
CA HIS A 112 -8.63 -12.89 4.57
C HIS A 112 -7.14 -12.56 4.58
N ILE A 113 -6.40 -13.22 5.47
CA ILE A 113 -4.95 -13.08 5.53
C ILE A 113 -4.35 -13.95 4.42
N PRO A 114 -3.43 -13.43 3.59
CA PRO A 114 -2.78 -14.21 2.55
C PRO A 114 -2.10 -15.45 3.11
N ALA A 115 -2.27 -16.58 2.43
CA ALA A 115 -1.76 -17.87 2.89
C ALA A 115 -0.25 -17.88 3.16
N ILE A 116 0.54 -17.02 2.51
CA ILE A 116 1.98 -16.95 2.76
C ILE A 116 2.35 -16.47 4.18
N TYR A 117 1.41 -15.83 4.88
CA TYR A 117 1.60 -15.33 6.24
C TYR A 117 1.00 -16.25 7.32
N TYR A 118 0.43 -17.41 6.96
CA TYR A 118 -0.44 -18.17 7.86
C TYR A 118 0.19 -18.69 9.17
N ARG A 119 1.54 -18.73 9.25
CA ARG A 119 2.30 -19.16 10.43
C ARG A 119 3.01 -18.02 11.16
N ARG A 120 2.80 -16.78 10.72
CA ARG A 120 3.46 -15.59 11.26
C ARG A 120 2.44 -14.80 12.08
N PRO A 121 2.83 -14.29 13.26
CA PRO A 121 1.97 -13.37 13.98
C PRO A 121 1.72 -12.14 13.11
N GLY A 122 0.48 -11.68 13.03
CA GLY A 122 0.17 -10.43 12.35
C GLY A 122 -1.30 -10.08 12.30
N TYR A 123 -1.53 -8.86 11.83
CA TYR A 123 -2.83 -8.24 11.81
C TYR A 123 -3.27 -7.94 10.38
N LEU A 124 -4.57 -8.09 10.14
CA LEU A 124 -5.25 -7.61 8.95
C LEU A 124 -6.29 -6.58 9.36
N ILE A 125 -6.21 -5.39 8.78
CA ILE A 125 -7.17 -4.31 8.95
C ILE A 125 -7.92 -4.15 7.63
N THR A 126 -9.22 -4.37 7.65
CA THR A 126 -10.14 -4.14 6.52
C THR A 126 -11.24 -3.15 6.92
N PRO A 127 -12.11 -2.71 6.01
CA PRO A 127 -13.29 -1.94 6.37
C PRO A 127 -14.21 -2.65 7.37
N TRP A 128 -14.28 -3.99 7.32
CA TRP A 128 -15.27 -4.75 8.10
C TRP A 128 -14.72 -5.45 9.33
N SER A 129 -13.40 -5.56 9.49
CA SER A 129 -12.84 -6.16 10.69
C SER A 129 -11.36 -5.84 10.91
N ILE A 130 -10.94 -6.04 12.17
CA ILE A 130 -9.53 -6.22 12.51
C ILE A 130 -9.36 -7.67 12.92
N LYS A 131 -8.45 -8.38 12.25
CA LYS A 131 -8.10 -9.76 12.56
C LYS A 131 -6.67 -9.84 13.05
N PHE A 132 -6.44 -10.78 13.96
CA PHE A 132 -5.13 -11.25 14.34
C PHE A 132 -4.99 -12.71 13.92
N GLN A 133 -3.80 -13.08 13.47
CA GLN A 133 -3.41 -14.46 13.21
C GLN A 133 -2.06 -14.76 13.83
N ASP A 134 -1.89 -15.99 14.27
CA ASP A 134 -0.61 -16.60 14.56
C ASP A 134 -0.65 -18.12 14.25
N ARG A 135 0.27 -18.91 14.84
CA ARG A 135 0.31 -20.37 14.67
C ARG A 135 -0.86 -21.10 15.31
N THR A 136 -1.59 -20.47 16.22
CA THR A 136 -2.71 -21.06 16.96
C THR A 136 -4.04 -20.87 16.26
N GLY A 137 -4.13 -19.89 15.35
CA GLY A 137 -5.31 -19.67 14.53
C GLY A 137 -5.53 -18.20 14.19
N VAL A 138 -6.77 -17.88 13.81
CA VAL A 138 -7.22 -16.53 13.48
C VAL A 138 -8.32 -16.13 14.46
N ARG A 139 -8.26 -14.90 14.97
CA ARG A 139 -9.31 -14.30 15.81
C ARG A 139 -9.64 -12.89 15.35
N ARG A 140 -10.90 -12.48 15.52
CA ARG A 140 -11.36 -11.11 15.25
C ARG A 140 -11.22 -10.27 16.52
N LEU A 141 -10.62 -9.08 16.41
CA LEU A 141 -10.49 -8.13 17.52
C LEU A 141 -11.72 -7.22 17.61
N MET A 142 -12.14 -6.70 16.46
CA MET A 142 -13.27 -5.78 16.36
C MET A 142 -14.04 -6.00 15.05
N PRO A 143 -15.37 -5.79 15.07
CA PRO A 143 -16.12 -5.54 13.85
C PRO A 143 -15.70 -4.19 13.24
N GLY A 144 -15.87 -4.05 11.94
CA GLY A 144 -15.56 -2.85 11.20
C GLY A 144 -16.56 -1.73 11.47
N GLN A 145 -16.19 -0.54 11.02
CA GLN A 145 -17.04 0.66 11.01
C GLN A 145 -17.57 0.88 9.60
#